data_AF-A0A261BR32-F1
#
_entry.id   AF-A0A261BR32-F1
#
_cell.length_a   1.000
_cell.length_b   1.000
_cell.length_c   1.000
_cell.angle_alpha   90.00
_cell.angle_beta   90.00
_cell.angle_gamma   90.00
#
_symmetry.space_group_name_H-M   'P 1'
#
loop_
_entity.id
_entity.type
_entity.pdbx_description
1 polymer ?
#
loop_
_entity_poly.entity_id
_entity_poly.type
_entity_poly.pdbx_seq_one_letter_code
_entity_poly.pdbx_strand_id
1 'polypeptide(L)'
;MKVFQLFTILAFVVLTTSSNPFCKFCSPAISIPTDWASVQNLLKIGCGNLRSAGKACVALVDAVDLDSSYSKMYPNMVDLREAGCKVYC
;
A
#
# COMPACT_ATOMS: atom_id res chain seq x y z
N MET A 1 -26.50 -17.53 27.18
CA MET A 1 -25.16 -18.17 27.14
C MET A 1 -24.62 -18.45 25.73
N LYS A 2 -25.42 -18.40 24.65
CA LYS A 2 -24.95 -18.66 23.27
C LYS A 2 -24.38 -17.45 22.52
N VAL A 3 -24.73 -16.22 22.93
CA VAL A 3 -24.28 -14.99 22.26
C VAL A 3 -22.84 -14.62 22.65
N PHE A 4 -22.45 -14.87 23.90
CA PHE A 4 -21.11 -14.55 24.40
C PHE A 4 -20.01 -15.35 23.68
N GLN A 5 -20.29 -16.60 23.31
CA GLN A 5 -19.36 -17.43 22.53
C GLN A 5 -19.21 -16.96 21.08
N LEU A 6 -20.22 -16.32 20.50
CA LEU A 6 -20.13 -15.75 19.15
C LEU A 6 -19.13 -14.58 19.12
N PHE A 7 -19.13 -13.74 20.16
CA PHE A 7 -18.18 -12.63 20.30
C PHE A 7 -16.74 -13.10 20.52
N THR A 8 -16.54 -14.22 21.21
CA THR A 8 -15.19 -14.78 21.41
C THR A 8 -14.63 -15.38 20.12
N ILE A 9 -15.47 -15.99 19.28
CA ILE A 9 -15.06 -16.53 17.97
C ILE A 9 -14.75 -15.39 17.00
N LEU A 10 -15.53 -14.29 16.99
CA LEU A 10 -15.23 -13.11 16.16
C LEU A 10 -13.90 -12.44 16.57
N ALA A 11 -13.59 -12.39 17.87
CA ALA A 11 -12.32 -11.85 18.36
C ALA A 11 -11.12 -12.72 17.96
N PHE A 12 -11.30 -14.05 17.90
CA PHE A 12 -10.25 -14.97 17.48
C PHE A 12 -9.96 -14.96 15.97
N VAL A 13 -10.93 -14.60 15.12
CA VAL A 13 -10.71 -14.49 13.67
C VAL A 13 -9.77 -13.34 13.32
N VAL A 14 -9.77 -12.25 14.10
CA VAL A 14 -8.86 -11.10 13.90
C VAL A 14 -7.42 -11.41 14.33
N LEU A 15 -7.23 -12.38 15.24
CA LEU A 15 -5.93 -12.82 15.73
C LEU A 15 -5.28 -13.90 14.86
N THR A 16 -5.91 -14.30 13.75
CA THR A 16 -5.25 -15.17 12.78
C THR A 16 -4.17 -14.36 12.09
N THR A 17 -2.92 -14.75 12.36
CA THR A 17 -1.67 -14.28 11.75
C THR A 17 -1.65 -14.57 10.25
N SER A 18 -2.57 -13.99 9.48
CA SER A 18 -2.32 -13.73 8.08
C SER A 18 -1.45 -12.48 8.05
N SER A 19 -0.19 -12.61 7.64
CA SER A 19 0.70 -11.49 7.38
C SER A 19 -0.10 -10.39 6.70
N ASN A 20 -0.30 -9.26 7.38
CA ASN A 20 -1.09 -8.16 6.85
C ASN A 20 -0.50 -7.83 5.47
N PRO A 21 -1.26 -7.88 4.36
CA PRO A 21 -0.69 -7.73 3.02
C PRO A 21 0.09 -6.43 2.85
N PHE A 22 -0.23 -5.43 3.68
CA PHE A 22 0.53 -4.18 3.82
C PHE A 22 2.00 -4.40 4.24
N CYS A 23 2.31 -5.44 5.02
CA CYS A 23 3.66 -5.75 5.47
C CYS A 23 4.62 -6.14 4.36
N LYS A 24 4.10 -6.53 3.17
CA LYS A 24 4.96 -6.71 2.00
C LYS A 24 5.69 -5.42 1.63
N PHE A 25 5.04 -4.27 1.79
CA PHE A 25 5.63 -2.94 1.57
C PHE A 25 6.66 -2.54 2.63
N CYS A 26 6.72 -3.26 3.75
CA CYS A 26 7.72 -3.08 4.80
C CYS A 26 9.00 -3.88 4.55
N SER A 27 8.98 -4.79 3.56
CA SER A 27 10.16 -5.55 3.19
C SER A 27 11.25 -4.60 2.69
N PRO A 28 12.51 -4.75 3.15
CA PRO A 28 13.63 -3.96 2.63
C PRO A 28 13.89 -4.24 1.14
N ALA A 29 13.35 -5.33 0.59
CA ALA A 29 13.37 -5.59 -0.85
C ALA A 29 12.42 -4.69 -1.66
N ILE A 30 11.47 -4.00 -1.02
CA ILE A 30 10.56 -3.03 -1.65
C ILE A 30 10.99 -1.62 -1.24
N SER A 31 11.87 -1.03 -2.04
CA SER A 31 12.25 0.38 -1.90
C SER A 31 11.22 1.29 -2.57
N ILE A 32 10.87 2.39 -1.91
CA ILE A 32 10.18 3.51 -2.56
C ILE A 32 11.17 4.11 -3.57
N PRO A 33 10.85 4.21 -4.87
CA PRO A 33 11.74 4.84 -5.84
C PRO A 33 12.05 6.30 -5.48
N THR A 34 13.21 6.81 -5.90
CA THR A 34 13.64 8.18 -5.59
C THR A 34 13.17 9.22 -6.61
N ASP A 35 12.54 8.78 -7.70
CA ASP A 35 12.03 9.62 -8.77
C ASP A 35 10.58 9.26 -9.12
N TRP A 36 9.82 10.26 -9.58
CA TRP A 36 8.41 10.11 -9.88
C TRP A 36 8.17 9.20 -11.08
N ALA A 37 9.02 9.22 -12.11
CA ALA A 37 8.89 8.36 -13.28
C ALA A 37 8.89 6.86 -12.91
N SER A 38 9.77 6.45 -12.00
CA SER A 38 9.81 5.09 -11.47
C SER A 38 8.55 4.75 -10.67
N VAL A 39 8.00 5.71 -9.89
CA VAL A 39 6.72 5.52 -9.19
C VAL A 39 5.56 5.36 -10.17
N GLN A 40 5.48 6.20 -11.21
CA GLN A 40 4.46 6.08 -12.24
C GLN A 40 4.50 4.70 -12.91
N ASN A 41 5.69 4.18 -13.21
CA ASN A 41 5.83 2.84 -13.76
C ASN A 41 5.28 1.76 -12.82
N LEU A 42 5.59 1.84 -11.51
CA LEU A 42 5.04 0.91 -10.52
C LEU A 42 3.52 1.03 -10.39
N LEU A 43 2.98 2.25 -10.38
CA LEU A 43 1.54 2.50 -10.33
C LEU A 43 0.83 1.93 -11.57
N LYS A 44 1.42 2.09 -12.76
CA LYS A 44 0.91 1.50 -14.01
C LYS A 44 0.92 -0.02 -14.00
N ILE A 45 1.97 -0.64 -13.45
CA ILE A 45 2.00 -2.10 -13.22
C ILE A 45 0.84 -2.49 -12.28
N GLY A 46 0.63 -1.72 -11.22
CA GLY A 46 -0.53 -1.86 -10.32
C GLY A 46 -1.87 -1.77 -11.06
N CYS A 47 -2.02 -0.78 -11.96
CA CYS A 47 -3.20 -0.59 -12.80
C CYS A 47 -3.54 -1.81 -13.65
N GLY A 48 -2.55 -2.61 -14.06
CA GLY A 48 -2.76 -3.87 -14.78
C GLY A 48 -3.64 -4.87 -14.04
N ASN A 49 -3.67 -4.81 -12.70
CA ASN A 49 -4.48 -5.70 -11.87
C ASN A 49 -5.97 -5.28 -11.79
N LEU A 50 -6.32 -4.06 -12.23
CA LEU A 50 -7.67 -3.49 -12.11
C LEU A 50 -8.64 -3.89 -13.24
N ARG A 51 -8.28 -4.87 -14.08
CA ARG A 51 -9.12 -5.39 -15.18
C ARG A 51 -9.72 -4.25 -16.02
N SER A 52 -11.05 -4.10 -16.05
CA SER A 52 -11.76 -3.08 -16.82
C SER A 52 -11.42 -1.64 -16.42
N ALA A 53 -11.01 -1.41 -15.17
CA ALA A 53 -10.60 -0.09 -14.68
C ALA A 53 -9.12 0.23 -14.95
N GLY A 54 -8.34 -0.73 -15.48
CA GLY A 54 -6.91 -0.54 -15.71
C GLY A 54 -6.58 0.64 -16.63
N LYS A 55 -7.37 0.85 -17.70
CA LYS A 55 -7.17 1.99 -18.63
C LYS A 55 -7.39 3.34 -17.95
N ALA A 56 -8.46 3.45 -17.16
CA ALA A 56 -8.74 4.69 -16.42
C ALA A 56 -7.67 4.96 -15.35
N CYS A 57 -7.19 3.92 -14.68
CA CYS A 57 -6.08 4.01 -13.74
C CYS A 57 -4.79 4.51 -14.41
N VAL A 58 -4.41 3.94 -15.56
CA VAL A 58 -3.22 4.39 -16.30
C VAL A 58 -3.35 5.85 -16.73
N ALA A 59 -4.51 6.26 -17.25
CA ALA A 59 -4.76 7.64 -17.64
C ALA A 59 -4.65 8.63 -16.46
N LEU A 60 -5.09 8.24 -15.26
CA LEU A 60 -4.91 9.03 -14.05
C LEU A 60 -3.43 9.17 -13.68
N VAL A 61 -2.67 8.08 -13.72
CA VAL A 61 -1.24 8.10 -13.42
C VAL A 61 -0.48 8.97 -14.43
N ASP A 62 -0.84 8.92 -15.71
CA ASP A 62 -0.26 9.74 -16.77
C ASP A 62 -0.59 11.23 -16.65
N ALA A 63 -1.79 11.55 -16.15
CA ALA A 63 -2.22 12.94 -15.97
C ALA A 63 -1.54 13.65 -14.79
N VAL A 64 -1.00 12.89 -13.84
CA VAL A 64 -0.36 13.43 -12.64
C VAL A 64 1.15 13.59 -12.89
N ASP A 65 1.61 14.82 -12.89
CA ASP A 65 3.03 15.17 -12.89
C ASP A 65 3.45 15.69 -11.52
N LEU A 66 4.33 14.93 -10.86
CA LEU A 66 4.90 15.29 -9.57
C LEU A 66 6.42 15.46 -9.63
N ASP A 67 7.07 15.48 -10.80
CA ASP A 67 8.53 15.52 -10.91
C ASP A 67 9.15 16.63 -10.06
N SER A 68 8.58 17.83 -10.12
CA SER A 68 9.04 19.01 -9.36
C SER A 68 8.81 18.93 -7.85
N SER A 69 7.88 18.09 -7.41
CA SER A 69 7.42 18.00 -6.01
C SER A 69 7.82 16.69 -5.34
N TYR A 70 8.22 15.68 -6.12
CA TYR A 70 8.49 14.34 -5.65
C TYR A 70 9.66 14.31 -4.66
N SER A 71 10.72 15.08 -4.92
CA SER A 71 11.86 15.23 -4.00
C SER A 71 11.47 15.75 -2.61
N LYS A 72 10.42 16.58 -2.52
CA LYS A 72 9.88 17.10 -1.27
C LYS A 72 8.95 16.08 -0.59
N MET A 73 8.24 15.27 -1.38
CA MET A 73 7.34 14.22 -0.87
C MET A 73 8.08 12.98 -0.39
N TYR A 74 9.16 12.59 -1.09
CA TYR A 74 9.93 11.37 -0.83
C TYR A 74 10.27 11.13 0.65
N PRO A 75 10.89 12.07 1.40
CA PRO A 75 11.22 11.83 2.81
C PRO A 75 9.97 11.53 3.65
N ASN A 76 8.89 12.29 3.43
CA ASN A 76 7.62 12.08 4.14
C ASN A 76 6.97 10.73 3.80
N MET A 77 7.14 10.24 2.57
CA MET A 77 6.65 8.91 2.18
C MET A 77 7.44 7.80 2.86
N VAL A 78 8.76 7.97 3.00
CA VAL A 78 9.63 7.02 3.72
C VAL A 78 9.22 6.97 5.19
N ASP A 79 9.07 8.13 5.84
CA ASP A 79 8.66 8.22 7.24
C ASP A 79 7.27 7.60 7.47
N LEU A 80 6.31 7.88 6.57
CA LEU A 80 4.97 7.31 6.65
C LEU A 80 4.99 5.77 6.52
N ARG A 81 5.81 5.24 5.61
CA ARG A 81 6.00 3.80 5.48
C ARG A 81 6.56 3.21 6.76
N GLU A 82 7.64 3.78 7.31
CA GLU A 82 8.27 3.28 8.53
C GLU A 82 7.30 3.30 9.72
N ALA A 83 6.57 4.39 9.90
CA ALA A 83 5.54 4.51 10.93
C ALA A 83 4.42 3.47 10.75
N GLY A 84 3.91 3.31 9.53
CA GLY A 84 2.88 2.31 9.23
C GLY A 84 3.37 0.88 9.48
N CYS A 85 4.58 0.56 9.04
CA CYS A 85 5.19 -0.75 9.25
C CYS A 85 5.35 -1.09 10.73
N LYS A 86 5.76 -0.12 11.56
CA LYS A 86 5.87 -0.31 13.01
C LYS A 86 4.54 -0.61 13.68
N VAL A 87 3.43 -0.10 13.15
CA VAL A 87 2.10 -0.25 13.74
C VAL A 87 1.41 -1.54 13.28
N TYR A 88 1.62 -1.96 12.03
CA TYR A 88 0.79 -2.97 11.39
C TYR A 88 1.46 -4.33 11.13
N CYS A 89 2.75 -4.55 11.45
CA CYS A 89 3.53 -5.70 10.96
C CYS A 89 4.37 -6.53 11.96
#